data_AF-A0A3D9MMD8-F1
#
_entry.id   AF-A0A3D9MMD8-F1
#
_cell.length_a   1.000
_cell.length_b   1.000
_cell.length_c   1.000
_cell.angle_alpha   90.00
_cell.angle_beta   90.00
_cell.angle_gamma   90.00
#
_symmetry.space_group_name_H-M   'P 1'
#
loop_
_entity.id
_entity.type
_entity.pdbx_description
1 polymer ?
#
loop_
_entity_poly.entity_id
_entity_poly.type
_entity_poly.pdbx_seq_one_letter_code
_entity_poly.pdbx_strand_id
1 'polypeptide(L)'
;MRFAYPVLLAIVCCACSQQGNRAAVSSEDHRVDSAVHAWRDNFDPLWRYNRSTCGADAVALAAVKSLFQQLLHISTATACDRLTAMPETYSTQVDGNQASVVVQNVDGRPGSQIRFTLTSSANTWAVQKVSAVSALATTTIFDATQPGSGDGRIEPAYSAWIPHGAAPWDITHVISYGQSLSQGFYNRPVLSTHQRYSSLRFNGGVRVQDSIQSGNVEVAYKQFVPLVETQWGDKAETPTSGTLNMAMQLIEQENLQNHADIPYRFVGSAPGEGSMAIATLSEPGRYYSQLLRDIAQAKRLADAEGKTYGIGAITWTQGEADDSSQTSIPTYVAKLRTLRADVDRDAKAMTGQKQDVEMITYQLATHRRFDQRYPHIALALLQASHEDPHIHLAVPMYLFRYIDGGHTDNRSTEWMGAYYGLVLKRILIDRATWKPLEPLSWQRDGTTATLRFNVPAPPLKWDTTQVAGNSDYGFSLRLPSGALLPIRSVAITGADEVEIIAQSPIPAGTHVEYAFNGAGVAGSRYGPRGNLRDSQGDAIRFNDGRESMRLDNWCVIFDVSL
;
A
#
# COMPACT_ATOMS: atom_id res chain seq x y z
N MET A 1 23.12 43.96 -16.00
CA MET A 1 23.06 44.18 -14.54
C MET A 1 21.57 44.24 -14.16
N ARG A 2 21.02 43.17 -13.56
CA ARG A 2 20.72 43.02 -12.11
C ARG A 2 19.55 43.93 -11.66
N PHE A 3 18.47 43.54 -10.97
CA PHE A 3 17.87 42.29 -10.45
C PHE A 3 16.49 42.71 -9.87
N ALA A 4 15.44 41.86 -9.95
CA ALA A 4 14.48 41.51 -8.88
C ALA A 4 13.07 41.13 -9.40
N TYR A 5 12.62 39.97 -8.94
CA TYR A 5 11.41 39.18 -9.28
C TYR A 5 10.11 39.70 -8.59
N PRO A 6 8.91 39.30 -9.08
CA PRO A 6 7.63 39.61 -8.45
C PRO A 6 7.42 38.79 -7.15
N VAL A 7 6.77 39.43 -6.18
CA VAL A 7 6.62 38.99 -4.79
C VAL A 7 5.12 38.95 -4.45
N LEU A 8 4.70 37.81 -3.88
CA LEU A 8 3.46 37.57 -3.11
C LEU A 8 2.10 37.55 -3.85
N LEU A 9 1.76 36.36 -4.37
CA LEU A 9 0.37 35.90 -4.47
C LEU A 9 0.00 35.25 -3.12
N ALA A 10 -0.41 36.07 -2.15
CA ALA A 10 -0.88 35.64 -0.84
C ALA A 10 -1.84 36.68 -0.25
N ILE A 11 -3.12 36.61 -0.64
CA ILE A 11 -4.21 37.14 0.17
C ILE A 11 -5.34 36.09 0.19
N VAL A 12 -5.28 35.27 1.24
CA VAL A 12 -6.40 34.80 2.07
C VAL A 12 -7.47 33.92 1.41
N CYS A 13 -7.45 32.63 1.80
CA CYS A 13 -8.58 31.71 1.84
C CYS A 13 -9.79 32.28 2.59
N CYS A 14 -10.53 33.18 1.95
CA CYS A 14 -11.93 33.44 2.31
C CYS A 14 -12.81 32.51 1.46
N ALA A 15 -13.17 31.33 2.00
CA ALA A 15 -14.43 30.59 1.74
C ALA A 15 -14.25 29.07 1.92
N CYS A 16 -13.97 28.60 3.14
CA CYS A 16 -14.44 27.28 3.57
C CYS A 16 -15.96 27.34 3.82
N SER A 17 -16.74 27.47 2.74
CA SER A 17 -18.14 27.02 2.63
C SER A 17 -18.65 27.37 1.24
N GLN A 18 -18.88 26.39 0.37
CA GLN A 18 -19.92 26.58 -0.64
C GLN A 18 -21.27 26.52 0.08
N GLN A 19 -21.94 27.66 0.17
CA GLN A 19 -23.36 27.76 0.41
C GLN A 19 -24.09 27.09 -0.78
N GLY A 20 -24.31 25.77 -0.69
CA GLY A 20 -25.24 25.04 -1.54
C GLY A 20 -26.56 24.82 -0.82
N ASN A 21 -27.59 25.58 -1.20
CA ASN A 21 -29.01 25.44 -0.81
C ASN A 21 -29.29 25.14 0.67
N ARG A 22 -29.19 26.15 1.53
CA ARG A 22 -29.85 26.13 2.85
C ARG A 22 -31.37 26.14 2.64
N ALA A 23 -32.01 24.98 2.79
CA ALA A 23 -33.34 24.96 3.41
C ALA A 23 -33.24 25.70 4.75
N ALA A 24 -34.28 26.41 5.17
CA ALA A 24 -34.28 27.16 6.43
C ALA A 24 -34.00 26.22 7.60
N VAL A 25 -32.74 26.18 8.06
CA VAL A 25 -32.30 25.40 9.22
C VAL A 25 -33.02 25.97 10.44
N SER A 26 -33.79 25.15 11.13
CA SER A 26 -34.56 25.59 12.30
C SER A 26 -33.61 25.92 13.46
N SER A 27 -34.06 26.71 14.45
CA SER A 27 -33.28 26.93 15.68
C SER A 27 -33.03 25.64 16.48
N GLU A 28 -33.82 24.60 16.21
CA GLU A 28 -33.71 23.29 16.81
C GLU A 28 -32.56 22.49 16.17
N ASP A 29 -32.44 22.51 14.85
CA ASP A 29 -31.35 21.87 14.10
C ASP A 29 -29.97 22.41 14.53
N HIS A 30 -29.86 23.71 14.78
CA HIS A 30 -28.61 24.33 15.28
C HIS A 30 -28.21 23.83 16.68
N ARG A 31 -29.18 23.51 17.54
CA ARG A 31 -28.91 23.00 18.89
C ARG A 31 -28.55 21.51 18.87
N VAL A 32 -29.19 20.74 17.99
CA VAL A 32 -28.82 19.35 17.71
C VAL A 32 -27.38 19.28 17.17
N ASP A 33 -27.05 20.13 16.20
CA ASP A 33 -25.72 20.24 15.61
C ASP A 33 -24.66 20.60 16.68
N SER A 34 -24.99 21.54 17.57
CA SER A 34 -24.13 21.90 18.71
C SER A 34 -23.87 20.72 19.67
N ALA A 35 -24.90 19.90 19.94
CA ALA A 35 -24.76 18.71 20.79
C ALA A 35 -23.91 17.61 20.13
N VAL A 36 -24.09 17.40 18.83
CA VAL A 36 -23.24 16.49 18.03
C VAL A 36 -21.78 16.96 18.04
N HIS A 37 -21.54 18.24 17.79
CA HIS A 37 -20.19 18.83 17.85
C HIS A 37 -19.53 18.66 19.23
N ALA A 38 -20.27 18.91 20.31
CA ALA A 38 -19.75 18.74 21.66
C ALA A 38 -19.40 17.27 21.98
N TRP A 39 -20.18 16.30 21.50
CA TRP A 39 -19.81 14.88 21.63
C TRP A 39 -18.55 14.57 20.83
N ARG A 40 -18.48 15.02 19.57
CA ARG A 40 -17.32 14.80 18.71
C ARG A 40 -16.04 15.44 19.27
N ASP A 41 -16.14 16.57 19.95
CA ASP A 41 -14.99 17.18 20.64
C ASP A 41 -14.40 16.31 21.74
N ASN A 42 -15.20 15.48 22.37
CA ASN A 42 -14.74 14.63 23.45
C ASN A 42 -14.31 13.24 22.94
N PHE A 43 -14.96 12.76 21.88
CA PHE A 43 -14.94 11.35 21.50
C PHE A 43 -14.57 11.07 20.03
N ASP A 44 -14.41 12.09 19.19
CA ASP A 44 -14.02 11.94 17.78
C ASP A 44 -12.63 12.59 17.56
N PRO A 45 -11.54 11.80 17.53
CA PRO A 45 -10.18 12.31 17.34
C PRO A 45 -9.97 13.04 16.00
N LEU A 46 -10.63 12.60 14.93
CA LEU A 46 -10.57 13.22 13.61
C LEU A 46 -11.19 14.61 13.62
N TRP A 47 -12.38 14.72 14.19
CA TRP A 47 -13.08 15.99 14.35
C TRP A 47 -12.25 17.01 15.14
N ARG A 48 -11.65 16.57 16.25
CA ARG A 48 -10.73 17.40 17.04
C ARG A 48 -9.51 17.83 16.25
N TYR A 49 -8.90 16.91 15.49
CA TYR A 49 -7.74 17.22 14.66
C TYR A 49 -8.10 18.24 13.57
N ASN A 50 -9.18 18.03 12.82
CA ASN A 50 -9.63 18.97 11.78
C ASN A 50 -9.96 20.35 12.38
N ARG A 51 -10.66 20.40 13.52
CA ARG A 51 -11.02 21.68 14.15
C ARG A 51 -9.81 22.41 14.75
N SER A 52 -8.85 21.70 15.34
CA SER A 52 -7.64 22.31 15.91
C SER A 52 -6.62 22.72 14.87
N THR A 53 -6.55 22.01 13.74
CA THR A 53 -5.58 22.27 12.66
C THR A 53 -6.10 23.27 11.62
N CYS A 54 -7.43 23.31 11.39
CA CYS A 54 -8.07 24.29 10.50
C CYS A 54 -8.65 25.51 11.23
N GLY A 55 -8.81 25.46 12.56
CA GLY A 55 -9.33 26.56 13.38
C GLY A 55 -8.27 27.41 14.08
N ALA A 56 -6.98 27.06 13.99
CA ALA A 56 -5.88 27.74 14.66
C ALA A 56 -5.10 28.71 13.75
N ASP A 57 -5.79 29.45 12.89
CA ASP A 57 -5.24 30.61 12.18
C ASP A 57 -5.28 31.85 13.09
N ALA A 58 -4.41 31.91 14.13
CA ALA A 58 -4.14 33.20 14.80
C ALA A 58 -2.84 33.32 15.62
N VAL A 59 -2.26 32.26 16.21
CA VAL A 59 -1.22 32.49 17.26
C VAL A 59 0.09 31.70 17.10
N ALA A 60 0.16 30.65 16.28
CA ALA A 60 1.37 29.82 16.25
C ALA A 60 2.38 30.21 15.14
N LEU A 61 2.67 31.49 14.91
CA LEU A 61 3.65 31.90 13.87
C LEU A 61 5.13 31.85 14.32
N ALA A 62 5.42 31.46 15.56
CA ALA A 62 6.79 31.43 16.09
C ALA A 62 7.45 30.04 16.06
N ALA A 63 6.67 28.95 16.11
CA ALA A 63 7.21 27.58 16.12
C ALA A 63 7.41 26.98 14.72
N VAL A 64 6.87 27.61 13.67
CA VAL A 64 6.80 27.04 12.32
C VAL A 64 7.98 27.45 11.44
N LYS A 65 9.04 28.08 12.00
CA LYS A 65 10.23 28.39 11.19
C LYS A 65 11.06 27.15 10.85
N SER A 66 11.00 26.10 11.66
CA SER A 66 11.66 24.81 11.36
C SER A 66 10.82 23.89 10.49
N LEU A 67 9.47 23.95 10.60
CA LEU A 67 8.56 23.14 9.80
C LEU A 67 8.34 23.71 8.37
N PHE A 68 8.32 25.04 8.21
CA PHE A 68 8.20 25.68 6.88
C PHE A 68 9.41 25.45 5.96
N GLN A 69 10.59 25.13 6.51
CA GLN A 69 11.75 24.80 5.67
C GLN A 69 11.68 23.38 5.09
N GLN A 70 10.88 22.47 5.66
CA GLN A 70 10.64 21.13 5.12
C GLN A 70 9.40 21.04 4.20
N LEU A 71 8.51 22.03 4.23
CA LEU A 71 7.26 22.05 3.46
C LEU A 71 7.31 22.86 2.16
N LEU A 72 8.45 23.45 1.79
CA LEU A 72 8.58 24.29 0.58
C LEU A 72 8.63 23.53 -0.76
N HIS A 73 8.31 22.23 -0.81
CA HIS A 73 8.20 21.46 -2.07
C HIS A 73 6.90 20.68 -2.25
N ILE A 74 5.85 21.02 -1.50
CA ILE A 74 4.49 20.61 -1.83
C ILE A 74 3.79 21.84 -2.37
N SER A 75 3.36 21.82 -3.64
CA SER A 75 2.53 22.89 -4.19
C SER A 75 1.30 23.02 -3.28
N THR A 76 1.21 24.12 -2.55
CA THR A 76 0.16 24.43 -1.57
C THR A 76 -1.25 24.43 -2.17
N ALA A 77 -1.38 24.36 -3.51
CA ALA A 77 -2.63 24.15 -4.20
C ALA A 77 -3.24 22.76 -3.89
N THR A 78 -2.48 21.66 -3.90
CA THR A 78 -3.08 20.31 -3.85
C THR A 78 -3.47 19.82 -2.45
N ALA A 79 -2.92 20.38 -1.38
CA ALA A 79 -3.31 20.02 -0.01
C ALA A 79 -4.63 20.69 0.41
N CYS A 80 -4.78 22.00 0.13
CA CYS A 80 -6.06 22.69 0.34
C CYS A 80 -7.12 22.20 -0.63
N ASP A 81 -6.79 21.98 -1.91
CA ASP A 81 -7.77 21.49 -2.89
C ASP A 81 -8.28 20.07 -2.55
N ARG A 82 -7.46 19.21 -1.93
CA ARG A 82 -7.89 17.89 -1.43
C ARG A 82 -8.66 17.95 -0.10
N LEU A 83 -8.34 18.89 0.78
CA LEU A 83 -9.15 19.17 1.96
C LEU A 83 -10.53 19.75 1.60
N THR A 84 -10.64 20.52 0.51
CA THR A 84 -11.92 21.01 -0.01
C THR A 84 -12.66 20.00 -0.90
N ALA A 85 -11.95 18.98 -1.42
CA ALA A 85 -12.52 17.92 -2.25
C ALA A 85 -12.78 16.60 -1.52
N MET A 86 -12.49 16.50 -0.22
CA MET A 86 -13.12 15.51 0.65
C MET A 86 -14.52 16.02 0.97
N PRO A 87 -15.59 15.46 0.37
CA PRO A 87 -16.91 15.72 0.87
C PRO A 87 -17.09 14.78 2.06
N GLU A 88 -16.55 15.12 3.23
CA GLU A 88 -17.37 14.89 4.42
C GLU A 88 -18.56 15.85 4.25
N THR A 89 -19.54 15.45 3.45
CA THR A 89 -20.78 16.22 3.32
C THR A 89 -21.49 16.09 4.66
N TYR A 90 -21.21 17.03 5.57
CA TYR A 90 -21.93 17.19 6.83
C TYR A 90 -23.37 17.56 6.50
N SER A 91 -24.20 16.57 6.24
CA SER A 91 -25.64 16.70 6.34
C SER A 91 -26.05 16.05 7.66
N THR A 92 -26.24 16.88 8.68
CA THR A 92 -26.97 16.47 9.87
C THR A 92 -28.43 16.34 9.44
N GLN A 93 -28.85 15.14 9.04
CA GLN A 93 -30.27 14.87 8.83
C GLN A 93 -30.89 14.69 10.21
N VAL A 94 -31.77 15.62 10.58
CA VAL A 94 -32.53 15.59 11.83
C VAL A 94 -33.91 15.01 11.53
N ASP A 95 -34.23 13.90 12.21
CA ASP A 95 -35.56 13.31 12.21
C ASP A 95 -35.98 13.05 13.67
N GLY A 96 -36.78 13.98 14.21
CA GLY A 96 -37.17 13.99 15.62
C GLY A 96 -35.96 13.98 16.56
N ASN A 97 -35.80 12.92 17.36
CA ASN A 97 -34.70 12.75 18.32
C ASN A 97 -33.45 12.07 17.73
N GLN A 98 -33.39 11.86 16.41
CA GLN A 98 -32.25 11.24 15.74
C GLN A 98 -31.54 12.25 14.84
N ALA A 99 -30.21 12.26 14.92
CA ALA A 99 -29.37 12.93 13.95
C ALA A 99 -28.43 11.90 13.32
N SER A 100 -28.17 12.02 12.02
CA SER A 100 -27.17 11.18 11.37
C SER A 100 -26.10 12.04 10.70
N VAL A 101 -24.84 11.59 10.81
CA VAL A 101 -23.70 12.18 10.10
C VAL A 101 -23.16 11.10 9.17
N VAL A 102 -23.16 11.42 7.88
CA VAL A 102 -22.66 10.50 6.85
C VAL A 102 -21.22 10.89 6.51
N VAL A 103 -20.27 10.01 6.82
CA VAL A 103 -18.91 10.10 6.28
C VAL A 103 -18.95 9.39 4.93
N GLN A 104 -19.10 10.16 3.84
CA GLN A 104 -19.13 9.60 2.49
C GLN A 104 -17.69 9.40 2.00
N ASN A 105 -17.41 8.21 1.46
CA ASN A 105 -16.23 8.03 0.63
C ASN A 105 -16.45 8.74 -0.72
N VAL A 106 -15.36 9.26 -1.31
CA VAL A 106 -15.34 10.14 -2.49
C VAL A 106 -15.93 9.48 -3.76
N ASP A 107 -16.18 8.17 -3.73
CA ASP A 107 -16.63 7.33 -4.83
C ASP A 107 -18.12 6.88 -4.73
N GLY A 108 -18.91 7.45 -3.82
CA GLY A 108 -20.37 7.24 -3.77
C GLY A 108 -20.83 5.85 -3.31
N ARG A 109 -19.91 5.04 -2.76
CA ARG A 109 -20.23 3.78 -2.06
C ARG A 109 -20.65 4.08 -0.62
N PRO A 110 -21.48 3.23 0.03
CA PRO A 110 -21.83 3.45 1.42
C PRO A 110 -20.57 3.38 2.30
N GLY A 111 -20.07 4.54 2.71
CA GLY A 111 -19.08 4.67 3.78
C GLY A 111 -19.70 4.34 5.13
N SER A 112 -18.85 4.18 6.15
CA SER A 112 -19.29 4.01 7.52
C SER A 112 -20.09 5.24 7.98
N GLN A 113 -21.36 5.08 8.33
CA GLN A 113 -22.22 6.16 8.84
C GLN A 113 -22.14 6.19 10.38
N ILE A 114 -22.17 7.38 10.97
CA ILE A 114 -22.31 7.55 12.42
C ILE A 114 -23.72 8.07 12.69
N ARG A 115 -24.50 7.35 13.51
CA ARG A 115 -25.84 7.74 13.92
C ARG A 115 -25.84 8.19 15.37
N PHE A 116 -26.48 9.31 15.63
CA PHE A 116 -26.65 9.90 16.96
C PHE A 116 -28.12 9.75 17.37
N THR A 117 -28.35 9.20 18.55
CA THR A 117 -29.64 9.31 19.25
C THR A 117 -29.47 10.39 20.30
N LEU A 118 -30.31 11.41 20.26
CA LEU A 118 -30.27 12.54 21.17
C LEU A 118 -31.50 12.56 22.08
N THR A 119 -31.37 13.21 23.23
CA THR A 119 -32.50 13.53 24.11
C THR A 119 -32.61 15.04 24.25
N SER A 120 -33.85 15.52 24.36
CA SER A 120 -34.15 16.93 24.62
C SER A 120 -34.72 17.10 26.02
N SER A 121 -34.20 18.09 26.76
CA SER A 121 -34.76 18.51 28.05
C SER A 121 -34.60 20.02 28.22
N ALA A 122 -35.66 20.73 28.62
CA ALA A 122 -35.63 22.17 28.88
C ALA A 122 -34.89 23.00 27.79
N ASN A 123 -35.20 22.76 26.51
CA ASN A 123 -34.56 23.41 25.34
C ASN A 123 -33.07 23.10 25.11
N THR A 124 -32.52 22.10 25.78
CA THR A 124 -31.15 21.59 25.57
C THR A 124 -31.16 20.20 24.95
N TRP A 125 -30.22 19.94 24.04
CA TRP A 125 -30.03 18.64 23.41
C TRP A 125 -28.76 17.99 23.94
N ALA A 126 -28.78 16.67 24.17
CA ALA A 126 -27.62 15.89 24.58
C ALA A 126 -27.55 14.60 23.76
N VAL A 127 -26.32 14.17 23.41
CA VAL A 127 -26.11 12.87 22.77
C VAL A 127 -26.30 11.77 23.81
N GLN A 128 -27.30 10.93 23.59
CA GLN A 128 -27.60 9.79 24.44
C GLN A 128 -26.89 8.53 23.96
N LYS A 129 -26.92 8.26 22.65
CA LYS A 129 -26.26 7.08 22.05
C LYS A 129 -25.60 7.42 20.72
N VAL A 130 -24.50 6.74 20.41
CA VAL A 130 -23.86 6.81 19.09
C VAL A 130 -23.64 5.39 18.56
N SER A 131 -23.99 5.18 17.29
CA SER A 131 -23.82 3.91 16.59
C SER A 131 -23.00 4.09 15.33
N ALA A 132 -21.99 3.24 15.17
CA ALA A 132 -21.28 3.06 13.92
C ALA A 132 -22.08 2.11 13.02
N VAL A 133 -22.29 2.50 11.77
CA VAL A 133 -23.10 1.78 10.79
C VAL A 133 -22.21 1.46 9.60
N SER A 134 -22.10 0.18 9.25
CA SER A 134 -21.46 -0.30 8.04
C SER A 134 -22.50 -0.91 7.09
N ALA A 135 -22.05 -1.35 5.91
CA ALA A 135 -22.91 -2.08 4.97
C ALA A 135 -23.47 -3.41 5.54
N LEU A 136 -22.87 -3.96 6.60
CA LEU A 136 -23.17 -5.29 7.12
C LEU A 136 -23.75 -5.28 8.54
N ALA A 137 -23.54 -4.22 9.33
CA ALA A 137 -23.98 -4.17 10.73
C ALA A 137 -24.13 -2.74 11.26
N THR A 138 -24.90 -2.61 12.33
CA THR A 138 -24.94 -1.40 13.18
C THR A 138 -24.47 -1.77 14.58
N THR A 139 -23.49 -1.06 15.11
CA THR A 139 -22.90 -1.31 16.42
C THR A 139 -22.92 -0.04 17.26
N THR A 140 -23.45 -0.10 18.48
CA THR A 140 -23.41 1.02 19.42
C THR A 140 -22.01 1.16 20.01
N ILE A 141 -21.42 2.34 19.85
CA ILE A 141 -20.07 2.68 20.31
C ILE A 141 -20.08 3.58 21.54
N PHE A 142 -21.21 4.25 21.81
CA PHE A 142 -21.41 5.13 22.94
C PHE A 142 -22.85 5.05 23.43
N ASP A 143 -23.07 5.00 24.73
CA ASP A 143 -24.39 5.08 25.38
C ASP A 143 -24.25 5.72 26.77
N ALA A 144 -24.67 6.97 26.89
CA ALA A 144 -24.63 7.76 28.13
C ALA A 144 -25.53 7.21 29.24
N THR A 145 -26.38 6.21 28.96
CA THR A 145 -27.25 5.56 29.96
C THR A 145 -26.64 4.29 30.55
N GLN A 146 -25.52 3.81 30.01
CA GLN A 146 -24.89 2.57 30.48
C GLN A 146 -24.03 2.83 31.73
N PRO A 147 -24.09 1.95 32.74
CA PRO A 147 -23.32 2.08 33.98
C PRO A 147 -21.84 1.66 33.85
N GLY A 148 -21.27 1.58 32.64
CA GLY A 148 -19.94 1.01 32.39
C GLY A 148 -19.06 1.86 31.48
N SER A 149 -17.87 2.21 31.97
CA SER A 149 -16.97 3.29 31.54
C SER A 149 -17.51 4.67 31.95
N GLY A 150 -16.80 5.37 32.85
CA GLY A 150 -17.31 6.60 33.49
C GLY A 150 -17.59 7.78 32.54
N ASP A 151 -17.43 7.61 31.23
CA ASP A 151 -17.66 8.59 30.18
C ASP A 151 -18.66 8.14 29.09
N GLY A 152 -19.28 6.96 29.20
CA GLY A 152 -20.34 6.49 28.30
C GLY A 152 -19.88 5.74 27.05
N ARG A 153 -18.58 5.43 26.91
CA ARG A 153 -18.05 4.59 25.82
C ARG A 153 -18.41 3.11 26.02
N ILE A 154 -18.71 2.40 24.93
CA ILE A 154 -18.93 0.95 24.95
C ILE A 154 -17.71 0.26 24.36
N GLU A 155 -16.90 -0.37 25.20
CA GLU A 155 -15.75 -1.17 24.76
C GLU A 155 -16.13 -2.66 24.57
N PRO A 156 -15.53 -3.37 23.60
CA PRO A 156 -14.47 -2.92 22.68
C PRO A 156 -14.98 -2.20 21.42
N ALA A 157 -16.30 -1.98 21.30
CA ALA A 157 -16.92 -1.46 20.08
C ALA A 157 -16.40 -0.06 19.70
N TYR A 158 -16.18 0.80 20.69
CA TYR A 158 -15.62 2.13 20.49
C TYR A 158 -14.16 2.09 19.97
N SER A 159 -13.30 1.26 20.57
CA SER A 159 -11.92 1.07 20.10
C SER A 159 -11.84 0.42 18.72
N ALA A 160 -12.77 -0.48 18.38
CA ALA A 160 -12.86 -1.08 17.05
C ALA A 160 -13.38 -0.12 15.97
N TRP A 161 -14.10 0.93 16.38
CA TRP A 161 -14.62 1.97 15.50
C TRP A 161 -13.60 3.05 15.15
N ILE A 162 -12.41 3.07 15.78
CA ILE A 162 -11.34 4.04 15.42
C ILE A 162 -11.24 4.08 13.89
N PRO A 163 -11.54 5.24 13.24
CA PRO A 163 -11.98 5.32 11.84
C PRO A 163 -11.04 4.77 10.75
N HIS A 164 -9.92 4.18 11.12
CA HIS A 164 -8.77 3.99 10.25
C HIS A 164 -8.09 2.63 10.34
N GLY A 165 -8.67 1.68 11.08
CA GLY A 165 -8.05 0.38 11.29
C GLY A 165 -6.78 0.44 12.15
N ALA A 166 -6.36 -0.71 12.64
CA ALA A 166 -5.17 -0.87 13.47
C ALA A 166 -4.53 -2.23 13.20
N ALA A 167 -3.23 -2.34 13.44
CA ALA A 167 -2.61 -3.64 13.40
C ALA A 167 -3.18 -4.53 14.54
N PRO A 168 -3.36 -5.85 14.34
CA PRO A 168 -4.04 -6.70 15.32
C PRO A 168 -3.26 -6.96 16.61
N TRP A 169 -1.98 -6.60 16.64
CA TRP A 169 -1.04 -6.89 17.72
C TRP A 169 -0.21 -5.66 18.05
N ASP A 170 0.23 -5.57 19.30
CA ASP A 170 1.15 -4.52 19.77
C ASP A 170 2.46 -4.55 18.99
N ILE A 171 2.96 -5.75 18.64
CA ILE A 171 4.09 -5.97 17.74
C ILE A 171 3.63 -6.80 16.54
N THR A 172 3.62 -6.19 15.36
CA THR A 172 3.33 -6.88 14.10
C THR A 172 4.59 -7.11 13.30
N HIS A 173 4.93 -8.36 13.04
CA HIS A 173 6.10 -8.73 12.23
C HIS A 173 5.77 -8.73 10.75
N VAL A 174 6.63 -8.08 9.96
CA VAL A 174 6.66 -8.15 8.51
C VAL A 174 7.99 -8.74 8.07
N ILE A 175 7.95 -9.89 7.39
CA ILE A 175 9.16 -10.65 7.04
C ILE A 175 9.44 -10.51 5.54
N SER A 176 10.56 -9.90 5.18
CA SER A 176 11.06 -9.82 3.81
C SER A 176 11.78 -11.09 3.40
N TYR A 177 11.09 -11.96 2.66
CA TYR A 177 11.56 -13.31 2.35
C TYR A 177 11.75 -13.52 0.84
N GLY A 178 12.66 -14.44 0.49
CA GLY A 178 12.98 -14.74 -0.91
C GLY A 178 14.48 -14.90 -1.14
N GLN A 179 14.94 -14.46 -2.31
CA GLN A 179 16.34 -14.60 -2.74
C GLN A 179 17.17 -13.31 -2.62
N SER A 180 18.20 -13.15 -3.44
CA SER A 180 19.19 -12.08 -3.36
C SER A 180 18.59 -10.66 -3.30
N LEU A 181 17.54 -10.38 -4.07
CA LEU A 181 16.82 -9.09 -4.02
C LEU A 181 16.17 -8.83 -2.66
N SER A 182 15.60 -9.86 -2.01
CA SER A 182 15.04 -9.72 -0.65
C SER A 182 16.10 -9.34 0.39
N GLN A 183 17.38 -9.66 0.12
CA GLN A 183 18.50 -9.35 1.02
C GLN A 183 19.24 -8.06 0.66
N GLY A 184 18.84 -7.37 -0.41
CA GLY A 184 19.51 -6.17 -0.88
C GLY A 184 20.88 -6.42 -1.51
N PHE A 185 21.04 -7.51 -2.26
CA PHE A 185 22.31 -7.85 -2.92
C PHE A 185 22.67 -6.83 -4.01
N TYR A 186 23.89 -6.30 -3.97
CA TYR A 186 24.41 -5.16 -4.75
C TYR A 186 23.84 -3.78 -4.40
N ASN A 187 22.98 -3.68 -3.37
CA ASN A 187 22.30 -2.44 -3.03
C ASN A 187 23.11 -1.53 -2.12
N ARG A 188 24.38 -1.31 -2.48
CA ARG A 188 25.27 -0.41 -1.76
C ARG A 188 25.21 1.01 -2.35
N PRO A 189 25.42 2.06 -1.52
CA PRO A 189 25.49 2.01 -0.06
C PRO A 189 24.09 1.85 0.57
N VAL A 190 24.06 1.59 1.88
CA VAL A 190 22.83 1.67 2.67
C VAL A 190 22.23 3.07 2.58
N LEU A 191 20.93 3.13 2.35
CA LEU A 191 20.14 4.35 2.23
C LEU A 191 19.42 4.66 3.55
N SER A 192 18.76 3.67 4.15
CA SER A 192 17.93 3.84 5.36
C SER A 192 18.77 3.80 6.64
N THR A 193 19.66 4.78 6.80
CA THR A 193 20.61 4.86 7.93
C THR A 193 20.05 5.54 9.18
N HIS A 194 18.87 6.14 9.08
CA HIS A 194 18.21 6.90 10.16
C HIS A 194 16.77 6.40 10.28
N GLN A 195 16.32 6.18 11.51
CA GLN A 195 14.93 5.77 11.75
C GLN A 195 14.01 6.94 11.43
N ARG A 196 13.09 6.74 10.49
CA ARG A 196 12.11 7.75 10.08
C ARG A 196 10.79 7.65 10.84
N TYR A 197 10.32 6.42 11.06
CA TYR A 197 9.09 6.12 11.80
C TYR A 197 9.38 5.12 12.92
N SER A 198 8.40 4.80 13.74
CA SER A 198 8.60 3.96 14.93
C SER A 198 8.78 2.45 14.66
N SER A 199 9.02 2.04 13.41
CA SER A 199 9.27 0.64 13.05
C SER A 199 10.60 0.14 13.63
N LEU A 200 10.67 -1.15 13.92
CA LEU A 200 11.76 -1.82 14.63
C LEU A 200 12.45 -2.88 13.78
N ARG A 201 13.64 -3.30 14.22
CA ARG A 201 14.35 -4.50 13.75
C ARG A 201 14.99 -5.24 14.93
N PHE A 202 15.55 -6.42 14.68
CA PHE A 202 16.44 -7.07 15.66
C PHE A 202 17.75 -6.29 15.82
N ASN A 203 18.34 -6.37 17.02
CA ASN A 203 19.62 -5.73 17.36
C ASN A 203 20.72 -5.98 16.31
N GLY A 204 20.83 -7.21 15.79
CA GLY A 204 21.86 -7.58 14.82
C GLY A 204 21.67 -6.99 13.43
N GLY A 205 20.43 -6.69 13.04
CA GLY A 205 20.10 -6.21 11.69
C GLY A 205 18.74 -6.74 11.24
N VAL A 206 18.35 -6.42 10.01
CA VAL A 206 17.16 -7.04 9.42
C VAL A 206 17.48 -8.45 8.91
N ARG A 207 18.69 -8.70 8.39
CA ARG A 207 19.05 -10.02 7.86
C ARG A 207 19.53 -10.95 8.97
N VAL A 208 19.25 -12.24 8.79
CA VAL A 208 19.82 -13.29 9.64
C VAL A 208 21.35 -13.33 9.54
N GLN A 209 21.91 -13.04 8.36
CA GLN A 209 23.37 -13.02 8.14
C GLN A 209 24.07 -11.91 8.95
N ASP A 210 23.35 -10.87 9.36
CA ASP A 210 23.91 -9.81 10.21
C ASP A 210 24.22 -10.34 11.64
N SER A 211 23.66 -11.49 12.03
CA SER A 211 24.02 -12.15 13.30
C SER A 211 25.48 -12.60 13.35
N ILE A 212 26.08 -12.88 12.19
CA ILE A 212 27.50 -13.24 12.09
C ILE A 212 28.37 -12.02 12.42
N GLN A 213 27.98 -10.83 11.93
CA GLN A 213 28.67 -9.57 12.29
C GLN A 213 28.48 -9.19 13.75
N SER A 214 27.36 -9.59 14.36
CA SER A 214 27.02 -9.31 15.75
C SER A 214 27.82 -10.16 16.77
N GLY A 215 28.67 -11.08 16.31
CA GLY A 215 29.49 -11.94 17.17
C GLY A 215 28.82 -13.24 17.60
N ASN A 216 27.48 -13.30 17.68
CA ASN A 216 26.67 -14.53 17.70
C ASN A 216 25.16 -14.23 17.57
N VAL A 217 24.34 -15.29 17.51
CA VAL A 217 22.86 -15.25 17.45
C VAL A 217 22.26 -14.59 18.69
N GLU A 218 22.77 -14.84 19.89
CA GLU A 218 22.22 -14.25 21.13
C GLU A 218 22.31 -12.72 21.13
N VAL A 219 23.45 -12.16 20.69
CA VAL A 219 23.62 -10.72 20.53
C VAL A 219 22.71 -10.17 19.44
N ALA A 220 22.55 -10.88 18.32
CA ALA A 220 21.72 -10.46 17.21
C ALA A 220 20.23 -10.31 17.59
N TYR A 221 19.73 -11.22 18.42
CA TYR A 221 18.33 -11.24 18.89
C TYR A 221 18.16 -10.72 20.32
N LYS A 222 19.10 -9.90 20.82
CA LYS A 222 19.07 -9.43 22.22
C LYS A 222 17.83 -8.58 22.55
N GLN A 223 17.45 -7.69 21.64
CA GLN A 223 16.35 -6.73 21.82
C GLN A 223 15.88 -6.22 20.45
N PHE A 224 14.71 -5.57 20.43
CA PHE A 224 14.34 -4.72 19.31
C PHE A 224 15.05 -3.37 19.40
N VAL A 225 15.41 -2.83 18.23
CA VAL A 225 16.03 -1.51 18.09
C VAL A 225 15.36 -0.76 16.93
N PRO A 226 15.49 0.58 16.86
CA PRO A 226 15.07 1.36 15.70
C PRO A 226 15.43 0.74 14.35
N LEU A 227 14.46 0.67 13.43
CA LEU A 227 14.68 0.19 12.07
C LEU A 227 15.63 1.12 11.33
N VAL A 228 16.80 0.56 11.01
CA VAL A 228 17.77 1.08 10.06
C VAL A 228 18.37 -0.11 9.33
N GLU A 229 18.68 0.04 8.05
CA GLU A 229 19.35 -1.00 7.29
C GLU A 229 20.82 -1.11 7.71
N THR A 230 21.40 -2.30 7.53
CA THR A 230 22.82 -2.59 7.79
C THR A 230 23.51 -3.01 6.49
N GLN A 231 24.81 -3.26 6.52
CA GLN A 231 25.54 -3.80 5.38
C GLN A 231 26.34 -5.05 5.76
N TRP A 232 26.15 -6.12 5.00
CA TRP A 232 26.91 -7.37 5.09
C TRP A 232 27.45 -7.76 3.72
N GLY A 233 28.77 -7.71 3.52
CA GLY A 233 29.33 -7.96 2.19
C GLY A 233 28.62 -7.09 1.16
N ASP A 234 28.22 -7.67 0.02
CA ASP A 234 27.48 -6.98 -1.07
C ASP A 234 26.00 -6.73 -0.76
N LYS A 235 25.49 -7.15 0.41
CA LYS A 235 24.10 -6.97 0.85
C LYS A 235 23.98 -5.68 1.67
N ALA A 236 23.13 -4.75 1.26
CA ALA A 236 22.94 -3.47 1.93
C ALA A 236 21.46 -3.07 2.04
N GLU A 237 20.94 -2.15 1.21
CA GLU A 237 19.53 -1.72 1.33
C GLU A 237 18.56 -2.87 0.96
N THR A 238 17.82 -3.41 1.93
CA THR A 238 16.73 -4.37 1.68
C THR A 238 15.41 -3.64 1.38
N PRO A 239 14.37 -4.33 0.84
CA PRO A 239 13.04 -3.73 0.72
C PRO A 239 12.33 -3.52 2.08
N THR A 240 12.86 -4.05 3.18
CA THR A 240 12.20 -4.03 4.49
C THR A 240 11.95 -2.60 4.97
N SER A 241 12.96 -1.72 4.91
CA SER A 241 12.80 -0.33 5.33
C SER A 241 11.82 0.44 4.45
N GLY A 242 11.86 0.27 3.13
CA GLY A 242 10.87 0.86 2.22
C GLY A 242 9.44 0.42 2.54
N THR A 243 9.26 -0.88 2.83
CA THR A 243 7.96 -1.49 3.19
C THR A 243 7.38 -0.85 4.46
N LEU A 244 8.15 -0.85 5.54
CA LEU A 244 7.65 -0.36 6.82
C LEU A 244 7.56 1.17 6.85
N ASN A 245 8.43 1.88 6.14
CA ASN A 245 8.35 3.33 6.04
C ASN A 245 7.13 3.78 5.23
N MET A 246 6.79 3.12 4.12
CA MET A 246 5.61 3.50 3.35
C MET A 246 4.32 3.19 4.11
N ALA A 247 4.22 2.03 4.76
CA ALA A 247 3.04 1.68 5.55
C ALA A 247 2.80 2.71 6.66
N MET A 248 3.85 3.08 7.40
CA MET A 248 3.76 4.12 8.44
C MET A 248 3.44 5.50 7.86
N GLN A 249 4.06 5.88 6.74
CA GLN A 249 3.75 7.14 6.07
C GLN A 249 2.26 7.25 5.72
N LEU A 250 1.67 6.18 5.16
CA LEU A 250 0.25 6.16 4.82
C LEU A 250 -0.64 6.17 6.05
N ILE A 251 -0.24 5.51 7.14
CA ILE A 251 -0.94 5.61 8.42
C ILE A 251 -0.94 7.07 8.89
N GLU A 252 0.20 7.77 8.88
CA GLU A 252 0.22 9.18 9.28
C GLU A 252 -0.62 10.08 8.36
N GLN A 253 -0.52 9.86 7.04
CA GLN A 253 -1.15 10.72 6.04
C GLN A 253 -2.65 10.50 5.89
N GLU A 254 -3.09 9.26 5.95
CA GLU A 254 -4.48 8.88 5.65
C GLU A 254 -5.26 8.55 6.91
N ASN A 255 -4.59 8.06 7.95
CA ASN A 255 -5.22 7.74 9.24
C ASN A 255 -5.05 8.88 10.27
N LEU A 256 -4.25 9.89 9.94
CA LEU A 256 -3.97 11.05 10.80
C LEU A 256 -3.46 10.64 12.20
N GLN A 257 -2.73 9.53 12.24
CA GLN A 257 -2.15 8.95 13.44
C GLN A 257 -0.64 9.20 13.47
N ASN A 258 -0.16 9.94 14.47
CA ASN A 258 1.26 10.11 14.68
C ASN A 258 1.92 8.75 14.95
N HIS A 259 2.90 8.38 14.14
CA HIS A 259 3.64 7.15 14.26
C HIS A 259 4.24 6.96 15.66
N ALA A 260 4.56 8.04 16.37
CA ALA A 260 5.11 7.99 17.72
C ALA A 260 4.08 7.52 18.77
N ASP A 261 2.80 7.80 18.56
CA ASP A 261 1.74 7.69 19.57
C ASP A 261 0.78 6.52 19.33
N ILE A 262 0.92 5.79 18.21
CA ILE A 262 0.09 4.60 17.95
C ILE A 262 0.36 3.45 18.93
N PRO A 263 -0.66 2.65 19.30
CA PRO A 263 -0.53 1.59 20.30
C PRO A 263 0.17 0.32 19.77
N TYR A 264 0.56 0.29 18.49
CA TYR A 264 1.24 -0.83 17.86
C TYR A 264 2.54 -0.40 17.17
N ARG A 265 3.41 -1.37 16.91
CA ARG A 265 4.68 -1.19 16.18
C ARG A 265 4.83 -2.29 15.14
N PHE A 266 5.47 -1.95 14.01
CA PHE A 266 5.97 -2.95 13.08
C PHE A 266 7.40 -3.34 13.43
N VAL A 267 7.73 -4.62 13.25
CA VAL A 267 9.11 -5.10 13.23
C VAL A 267 9.40 -5.74 11.88
N GLY A 268 10.58 -5.43 11.32
CA GLY A 268 11.04 -5.97 10.04
C GLY A 268 12.20 -6.94 10.20
N SER A 269 12.18 -8.02 9.43
CA SER A 269 13.33 -8.91 9.23
C SER A 269 13.44 -9.39 7.79
N ALA A 270 14.59 -9.94 7.40
CA ALA A 270 14.92 -10.38 6.05
C ALA A 270 15.68 -11.73 6.04
N PRO A 271 15.03 -12.86 6.40
CA PRO A 271 15.66 -14.16 6.54
C PRO A 271 15.80 -14.95 5.23
N GLY A 272 15.81 -14.28 4.07
CA GLY A 272 15.99 -14.92 2.76
C GLY A 272 17.42 -15.42 2.51
N GLU A 273 17.63 -16.08 1.37
CA GLU A 273 18.98 -16.49 0.93
C GLU A 273 19.15 -16.41 -0.59
N GLY A 274 20.29 -15.85 -1.02
CA GLY A 274 20.61 -15.61 -2.42
C GLY A 274 20.72 -16.87 -3.27
N SER A 275 20.41 -16.75 -4.56
CA SER A 275 20.51 -17.82 -5.56
C SER A 275 19.62 -19.05 -5.31
N MET A 276 18.62 -18.93 -4.44
CA MET A 276 17.74 -20.06 -4.10
C MET A 276 16.46 -20.06 -4.94
N ALA A 277 16.12 -21.24 -5.46
CA ALA A 277 14.78 -21.54 -5.96
C ALA A 277 13.78 -21.64 -4.80
N ILE A 278 12.48 -21.52 -5.08
CA ILE A 278 11.41 -21.59 -4.07
C ILE A 278 11.53 -22.89 -3.25
N ALA A 279 11.89 -24.02 -3.87
CA ALA A 279 12.02 -25.31 -3.21
C ALA A 279 13.05 -25.33 -2.06
N THR A 280 14.11 -24.50 -2.12
CA THR A 280 15.12 -24.42 -1.05
C THR A 280 14.73 -23.46 0.07
N LEU A 281 13.77 -22.57 -0.20
CA LEU A 281 13.21 -21.59 0.72
C LEU A 281 11.89 -22.04 1.36
N SER A 282 11.24 -23.09 0.83
CA SER A 282 10.06 -23.75 1.41
C SER A 282 10.44 -24.97 2.24
N GLU A 283 9.53 -25.53 3.04
CA GLU A 283 9.77 -26.83 3.69
C GLU A 283 10.00 -27.94 2.65
N PRO A 284 10.89 -28.93 2.91
CA PRO A 284 11.85 -29.06 4.02
C PRO A 284 13.20 -28.38 3.72
N GLY A 285 13.22 -27.43 2.79
CA GLY A 285 14.40 -26.70 2.33
C GLY A 285 15.18 -26.02 3.47
N ARG A 286 16.49 -25.98 3.28
CA ARG A 286 17.48 -25.58 4.31
C ARG A 286 17.18 -24.19 4.91
N TYR A 287 16.73 -23.25 4.10
CA TYR A 287 16.65 -21.84 4.50
C TYR A 287 15.32 -21.43 5.13
N TYR A 288 14.28 -22.27 5.03
CA TYR A 288 13.00 -22.04 5.72
C TYR A 288 13.14 -21.91 7.24
N SER A 289 14.07 -22.68 7.83
CA SER A 289 14.37 -22.60 9.26
C SER A 289 14.85 -21.22 9.74
N GLN A 290 15.35 -20.36 8.85
CA GLN A 290 15.73 -18.98 9.18
C GLN A 290 14.50 -18.12 9.44
N LEU A 291 13.45 -18.25 8.63
CA LEU A 291 12.17 -17.58 8.82
C LEU A 291 11.54 -17.99 10.15
N LEU A 292 11.50 -19.30 10.45
CA LEU A 292 10.98 -19.80 11.72
C LEU A 292 11.77 -19.26 12.92
N ARG A 293 13.10 -19.13 12.81
CA ARG A 293 13.94 -18.55 13.86
C ARG A 293 13.55 -17.11 14.15
N ASP A 294 13.36 -16.29 13.13
CA ASP A 294 12.96 -14.89 13.29
C ASP A 294 11.59 -14.79 13.97
N ILE A 295 10.63 -15.66 13.60
CA ILE A 295 9.32 -15.73 14.28
C ILE A 295 9.49 -16.05 15.77
N ALA A 296 10.29 -17.08 16.10
CA ALA A 296 10.52 -17.49 17.49
C ALA A 296 11.16 -16.38 18.32
N GLN A 297 12.17 -15.70 17.75
CA GLN A 297 12.92 -14.68 18.48
C GLN A 297 12.10 -13.39 18.67
N ALA A 298 11.36 -12.95 17.66
CA ALA A 298 10.50 -11.78 17.80
C ALA A 298 9.37 -12.04 18.81
N LYS A 299 8.77 -13.23 18.80
CA LYS A 299 7.80 -13.62 19.84
C LYS A 299 8.40 -13.53 21.24
N ARG A 300 9.57 -14.14 21.45
CA ARG A 300 10.26 -14.12 22.75
C ARG A 300 10.51 -12.69 23.25
N LEU A 301 10.92 -11.79 22.35
CA LEU A 301 11.16 -10.38 22.69
C LEU A 301 9.87 -9.63 23.02
N ALA A 302 8.80 -9.83 22.25
CA ALA A 302 7.50 -9.23 22.53
C ALA A 302 6.89 -9.73 23.86
N ASP A 303 6.96 -11.04 24.12
CA ASP A 303 6.50 -11.64 25.37
C ASP A 303 7.28 -11.07 26.58
N ALA A 304 8.59 -10.83 26.43
CA ALA A 304 9.42 -10.21 27.47
C ALA A 304 9.06 -8.73 27.74
N GLU A 305 8.47 -8.03 26.76
CA GLU A 305 7.90 -6.69 26.92
C GLU A 305 6.43 -6.71 27.41
N GLY A 306 5.83 -7.90 27.61
CA GLY A 306 4.42 -8.03 27.95
C GLY A 306 3.46 -7.64 26.82
N LYS A 307 3.92 -7.68 25.57
CA LYS A 307 3.20 -7.26 24.38
C LYS A 307 2.66 -8.44 23.59
N THR A 308 1.51 -8.25 22.94
CA THR A 308 0.99 -9.21 21.97
C THR A 308 1.83 -9.18 20.68
N TYR A 309 1.92 -10.33 20.03
CA TYR A 309 2.75 -10.53 18.83
C TYR A 309 2.05 -11.39 17.78
N GLY A 310 2.21 -11.01 16.51
CA GLY A 310 1.79 -11.82 15.39
C GLY A 310 2.49 -11.44 14.09
N ILE A 311 2.39 -12.31 13.10
CA ILE A 311 2.88 -12.08 11.74
C ILE A 311 1.74 -11.49 10.93
N GLY A 312 1.93 -10.27 10.45
CA GLY A 312 0.94 -9.59 9.62
C GLY A 312 1.08 -9.99 8.16
N ALA A 313 2.32 -9.98 7.65
CA ALA A 313 2.60 -10.35 6.27
C ALA A 313 4.04 -10.84 6.08
N ILE A 314 4.27 -11.57 4.99
CA ILE A 314 5.58 -11.75 4.39
C ILE A 314 5.63 -11.02 3.05
N THR A 315 6.75 -10.39 2.71
CA THR A 315 6.99 -9.93 1.34
C THR A 315 7.79 -11.01 0.60
N TRP A 316 7.32 -11.50 -0.54
CA TRP A 316 7.99 -12.53 -1.33
C TRP A 316 8.73 -11.90 -2.53
N THR A 317 10.06 -11.96 -2.51
CA THR A 317 10.91 -11.45 -3.60
C THR A 317 11.82 -12.57 -4.10
N GLN A 318 11.25 -13.44 -4.92
CA GLN A 318 11.92 -14.58 -5.52
C GLN A 318 11.22 -14.98 -6.81
N GLY A 319 11.99 -15.53 -7.74
CA GLY A 319 11.46 -16.14 -8.96
C GLY A 319 12.55 -16.34 -10.01
N GLU A 320 13.62 -15.54 -9.97
CA GLU A 320 14.72 -15.57 -10.92
C GLU A 320 15.41 -16.94 -11.00
N ALA A 321 15.58 -17.63 -9.86
CA ALA A 321 16.21 -18.95 -9.86
C ALA A 321 15.31 -20.03 -10.47
N ASP A 322 14.00 -19.93 -10.25
CA ASP A 322 13.00 -20.82 -10.87
C ASP A 322 12.80 -20.51 -12.35
N ASP A 323 12.95 -19.24 -12.74
CA ASP A 323 12.97 -18.79 -14.13
C ASP A 323 14.22 -19.34 -14.83
N SER A 324 15.41 -19.21 -14.23
CA SER A 324 16.63 -19.86 -14.74
C SER A 324 16.48 -21.39 -14.86
N SER A 325 15.62 -22.00 -14.05
CA SER A 325 15.33 -23.45 -14.07
C SER A 325 14.16 -23.82 -15.00
N GLN A 326 13.56 -22.85 -15.69
CA GLN A 326 12.41 -23.01 -16.58
C GLN A 326 11.21 -23.69 -15.89
N THR A 327 10.97 -23.35 -14.63
CA THR A 327 9.83 -23.88 -13.87
C THR A 327 8.52 -23.47 -14.55
N SER A 328 7.63 -24.44 -14.79
CA SER A 328 6.34 -24.16 -15.42
C SER A 328 5.41 -23.36 -14.50
N ILE A 329 4.52 -22.57 -15.10
CA ILE A 329 3.50 -21.77 -14.40
C ILE A 329 2.76 -22.58 -13.33
N PRO A 330 2.09 -23.71 -13.64
CA PRO A 330 1.32 -24.45 -12.62
C PRO A 330 2.21 -25.00 -11.50
N THR A 331 3.46 -25.37 -11.80
CA THR A 331 4.40 -25.85 -10.78
C THR A 331 4.78 -24.73 -9.82
N TYR A 332 5.07 -23.54 -10.33
CA TYR A 332 5.44 -22.40 -9.50
C TYR A 332 4.24 -21.91 -8.67
N VAL A 333 3.05 -21.80 -9.26
CA VAL A 333 1.79 -21.44 -8.56
C VAL A 333 1.54 -22.39 -7.39
N ALA A 334 1.62 -23.71 -7.62
CA ALA A 334 1.43 -24.70 -6.56
C ALA A 334 2.45 -24.53 -5.42
N LYS A 335 3.74 -24.35 -5.75
CA LYS A 335 4.79 -24.16 -4.75
C LYS A 335 4.61 -22.87 -3.95
N LEU A 336 4.20 -21.77 -4.59
CA LEU A 336 4.00 -20.49 -3.91
C LEU A 336 2.83 -20.56 -2.93
N ARG A 337 1.71 -21.17 -3.34
CA ARG A 337 0.54 -21.40 -2.47
C ARG A 337 0.87 -22.31 -1.29
N THR A 338 1.63 -23.39 -1.54
CA THR A 338 2.14 -24.24 -0.45
C THR A 338 3.03 -23.46 0.51
N LEU A 339 4.01 -22.70 0.01
CA LEU A 339 4.87 -21.88 0.86
C LEU A 339 4.07 -20.90 1.73
N ARG A 340 3.08 -20.22 1.14
CA ARG A 340 2.18 -19.34 1.91
C ARG A 340 1.51 -20.15 3.03
N ALA A 341 0.84 -21.25 2.68
CA ALA A 341 0.09 -22.06 3.63
C ALA A 341 0.97 -22.62 4.76
N ASP A 342 2.21 -23.01 4.46
CA ASP A 342 3.19 -23.47 5.44
C ASP A 342 3.57 -22.35 6.41
N VAL A 343 3.91 -21.15 5.90
CA VAL A 343 4.21 -19.98 6.74
C VAL A 343 3.04 -19.63 7.65
N ASP A 344 1.82 -19.64 7.13
CA ASP A 344 0.62 -19.37 7.91
C ASP A 344 0.41 -20.39 9.04
N ARG A 345 0.48 -21.68 8.71
CA ARG A 345 0.35 -22.78 9.67
C ARG A 345 1.39 -22.66 10.78
N ASP A 346 2.65 -22.46 10.43
CA ASP A 346 3.75 -22.43 11.39
C ASP A 346 3.72 -21.16 12.24
N ALA A 347 3.41 -20.01 11.65
CA ALA A 347 3.18 -18.77 12.39
C ALA A 347 2.07 -18.93 13.44
N LYS A 348 0.92 -19.54 13.08
CA LYS A 348 -0.17 -19.81 14.02
C LYS A 348 0.24 -20.78 15.12
N ALA A 349 0.98 -21.83 14.79
CA ALA A 349 1.49 -22.80 15.77
C ALA A 349 2.47 -22.16 16.76
N MET A 350 3.35 -21.26 16.30
CA MET A 350 4.39 -20.64 17.12
C MET A 350 3.88 -19.45 17.94
N THR A 351 2.92 -18.69 17.42
CA THR A 351 2.46 -17.43 18.04
C THR A 351 1.12 -17.55 18.74
N GLY A 352 0.30 -18.52 18.38
CA GLY A 352 -1.09 -18.63 18.81
C GLY A 352 -2.05 -17.68 18.08
N GLN A 353 -1.56 -16.87 17.12
CA GLN A 353 -2.39 -15.98 16.31
C GLN A 353 -3.51 -16.75 15.59
N LYS A 354 -4.62 -16.05 15.28
CA LYS A 354 -5.77 -16.65 14.56
C LYS A 354 -5.90 -16.14 13.14
N GLN A 355 -5.45 -14.91 12.91
CA GLN A 355 -5.44 -14.24 11.64
C GLN A 355 -4.46 -14.92 10.69
N ASP A 356 -4.83 -14.95 9.41
CA ASP A 356 -3.99 -15.50 8.35
C ASP A 356 -2.79 -14.56 8.06
N VAL A 357 -1.65 -15.13 7.67
CA VAL A 357 -0.42 -14.37 7.37
C VAL A 357 -0.35 -13.91 5.92
N GLU A 358 -0.66 -12.67 5.57
CA GLU A 358 -0.68 -12.24 4.16
C GLU A 358 0.67 -12.41 3.42
N MET A 359 0.67 -12.68 2.11
CA MET A 359 1.87 -12.70 1.27
C MET A 359 1.79 -11.60 0.21
N ILE A 360 2.74 -10.66 0.23
CA ILE A 360 2.83 -9.58 -0.73
C ILE A 360 4.00 -9.88 -1.68
N THR A 361 3.72 -10.11 -2.96
CA THR A 361 4.72 -10.42 -3.97
C THR A 361 4.90 -9.28 -4.96
N TYR A 362 6.04 -9.25 -5.64
CA TYR A 362 6.23 -8.50 -6.88
C TYR A 362 5.92 -9.34 -8.13
N GLN A 363 6.01 -8.71 -9.30
CA GLN A 363 6.05 -9.41 -10.60
C GLN A 363 7.44 -9.35 -11.21
N LEU A 364 8.04 -10.51 -11.42
CA LEU A 364 9.34 -10.63 -12.08
C LEU A 364 9.34 -9.99 -13.48
N ALA A 365 10.43 -9.32 -13.87
CA ALA A 365 10.58 -8.69 -15.19
C ALA A 365 11.98 -8.91 -15.81
N THR A 366 12.59 -10.06 -15.53
CA THR A 366 13.96 -10.40 -15.93
C THR A 366 14.04 -11.65 -16.82
N HIS A 367 12.94 -12.12 -17.39
CA HIS A 367 12.90 -13.37 -18.21
C HIS A 367 13.89 -13.37 -19.37
N ARG A 368 14.14 -12.20 -19.97
CA ARG A 368 15.15 -12.04 -21.03
C ARG A 368 16.59 -12.22 -20.55
N ARG A 369 16.89 -12.10 -19.25
CA ARG A 369 18.21 -12.44 -18.67
C ARG A 369 18.51 -13.93 -18.81
N PHE A 370 17.48 -14.76 -18.79
CA PHE A 370 17.57 -16.22 -18.87
C PHE A 370 17.21 -16.74 -20.27
N ASP A 371 17.37 -15.89 -21.29
CA ASP A 371 17.06 -16.17 -22.70
C ASP A 371 15.61 -16.64 -22.95
N GLN A 372 14.70 -16.34 -22.02
CA GLN A 372 13.30 -16.68 -22.17
C GLN A 372 12.53 -15.53 -22.83
N ARG A 373 11.77 -15.86 -23.87
CA ARG A 373 10.84 -14.94 -24.53
C ARG A 373 9.51 -14.83 -23.78
N TYR A 374 9.05 -15.92 -23.19
CA TYR A 374 7.79 -16.00 -22.46
C TYR A 374 8.06 -15.88 -20.94
N PRO A 375 7.42 -14.94 -20.22
CA PRO A 375 7.74 -14.64 -18.83
C PRO A 375 6.97 -15.55 -17.86
N HIS A 376 7.30 -16.84 -17.86
CA HIS A 376 6.56 -17.87 -17.12
C HIS A 376 6.36 -17.52 -15.64
N ILE A 377 7.43 -17.13 -14.93
CA ILE A 377 7.33 -16.84 -13.50
C ILE A 377 6.55 -15.55 -13.22
N ALA A 378 6.65 -14.54 -14.09
CA ALA A 378 5.85 -13.31 -13.96
C ALA A 378 4.34 -13.59 -14.04
N LEU A 379 3.95 -14.46 -14.97
CA LEU A 379 2.55 -14.88 -15.13
C LEU A 379 2.11 -15.83 -14.01
N ALA A 380 3.00 -16.68 -13.51
CA ALA A 380 2.72 -17.54 -12.36
C ALA A 380 2.44 -16.73 -11.09
N LEU A 381 3.18 -15.64 -10.86
CA LEU A 381 2.95 -14.72 -9.74
C LEU A 381 1.59 -14.01 -9.84
N LEU A 382 1.21 -13.61 -11.06
CA LEU A 382 -0.12 -13.03 -11.32
C LEU A 382 -1.23 -14.07 -11.08
N GLN A 383 -1.12 -15.26 -11.66
CA GLN A 383 -2.09 -16.33 -11.51
C GLN A 383 -2.25 -16.74 -10.03
N ALA A 384 -1.15 -16.84 -9.28
CA ALA A 384 -1.21 -17.17 -7.85
C ALA A 384 -2.01 -16.11 -7.06
N SER A 385 -1.91 -14.83 -7.43
CA SER A 385 -2.71 -13.76 -6.79
C SER A 385 -4.21 -13.81 -7.11
N HIS A 386 -4.59 -14.49 -8.20
CA HIS A 386 -6.00 -14.75 -8.53
C HIS A 386 -6.54 -16.00 -7.84
N GLU A 387 -5.70 -17.02 -7.66
CA GLU A 387 -6.09 -18.31 -7.09
C GLU A 387 -6.08 -18.37 -5.56
N ASP A 388 -5.30 -17.49 -4.92
CA ASP A 388 -5.19 -17.43 -3.46
C ASP A 388 -5.45 -15.98 -2.98
N PRO A 389 -6.53 -15.74 -2.21
CA PRO A 389 -6.89 -14.39 -1.75
C PRO A 389 -5.88 -13.78 -0.78
N HIS A 390 -4.90 -14.55 -0.30
CA HIS A 390 -3.84 -14.07 0.57
C HIS A 390 -2.51 -13.82 -0.14
N ILE A 391 -2.46 -13.95 -1.47
CA ILE A 391 -1.29 -13.60 -2.29
C ILE A 391 -1.61 -12.31 -3.06
N HIS A 392 -0.87 -11.25 -2.76
CA HIS A 392 -1.12 -9.90 -3.30
C HIS A 392 0.02 -9.47 -4.20
N LEU A 393 -0.25 -9.28 -5.49
CA LEU A 393 0.74 -8.77 -6.45
C LEU A 393 0.84 -7.24 -6.36
N ALA A 394 1.94 -6.73 -5.81
CA ALA A 394 2.10 -5.31 -5.49
C ALA A 394 2.56 -4.46 -6.68
N VAL A 395 3.51 -4.95 -7.47
CA VAL A 395 4.19 -4.12 -8.47
C VAL A 395 4.91 -4.94 -9.54
N PRO A 396 4.86 -4.56 -10.83
CA PRO A 396 5.71 -5.14 -11.85
C PRO A 396 7.12 -4.57 -11.83
N MET A 397 8.14 -5.41 -11.90
CA MET A 397 9.53 -4.98 -11.71
C MET A 397 10.13 -4.18 -12.89
N TYR A 398 9.47 -4.15 -14.05
CA TYR A 398 10.01 -3.50 -15.24
C TYR A 398 10.20 -1.98 -15.07
N LEU A 399 9.58 -1.35 -14.06
CA LEU A 399 9.72 0.08 -13.81
C LEU A 399 11.01 0.47 -13.07
N PHE A 400 11.77 -0.51 -12.59
CA PHE A 400 12.95 -0.30 -11.77
C PHE A 400 14.25 -0.26 -12.56
N ARG A 401 15.31 0.27 -11.92
CA ARG A 401 16.67 0.30 -12.45
C ARG A 401 17.43 -0.93 -11.99
N TYR A 402 18.22 -1.49 -12.90
CA TYR A 402 19.00 -2.71 -12.68
C TYR A 402 20.50 -2.43 -12.82
N ILE A 403 21.30 -3.13 -12.02
CA ILE A 403 22.77 -3.05 -12.03
C ILE A 403 23.34 -4.04 -13.05
N ASP A 404 22.92 -5.30 -12.97
CA ASP A 404 23.48 -6.39 -13.78
C ASP A 404 22.43 -7.07 -14.67
N GLY A 405 21.19 -6.57 -14.69
CA GLY A 405 20.04 -7.16 -15.39
C GLY A 405 19.27 -8.22 -14.58
N GLY A 406 19.64 -8.48 -13.32
CA GLY A 406 18.94 -9.37 -12.39
C GLY A 406 18.73 -8.74 -11.01
N HIS A 407 19.63 -7.85 -10.59
CA HIS A 407 19.56 -7.10 -9.33
C HIS A 407 19.26 -5.64 -9.60
N THR A 408 18.34 -5.08 -8.83
CA THR A 408 18.03 -3.65 -8.83
C THR A 408 19.12 -2.84 -8.14
N ASP A 409 19.11 -1.51 -8.30
CA ASP A 409 19.91 -0.64 -7.43
C ASP A 409 19.24 -0.42 -6.06
N ASN A 410 20.00 0.11 -5.10
CA ASN A 410 19.52 0.38 -3.75
C ASN A 410 18.24 1.23 -3.71
N ARG A 411 18.17 2.27 -4.54
CA ARG A 411 17.01 3.15 -4.65
C ARG A 411 15.78 2.39 -5.14
N SER A 412 15.93 1.60 -6.20
CA SER A 412 14.84 0.82 -6.77
C SER A 412 14.36 -0.28 -5.81
N THR A 413 15.24 -0.85 -4.98
CA THR A 413 14.83 -1.78 -3.93
C THR A 413 14.06 -1.11 -2.80
N GLU A 414 14.49 0.08 -2.35
CA GLU A 414 13.72 0.87 -1.39
C GLU A 414 12.32 1.19 -1.95
N TRP A 415 12.25 1.56 -3.23
CA TRP A 415 11.00 1.83 -3.93
C TRP A 415 10.10 0.60 -4.10
N MET A 416 10.68 -0.56 -4.44
CA MET A 416 9.98 -1.85 -4.43
C MET A 416 9.39 -2.13 -3.04
N GLY A 417 10.17 -1.89 -1.98
CA GLY A 417 9.69 -1.93 -0.61
C GLY A 417 8.50 -1.00 -0.39
N ALA A 418 8.55 0.24 -0.88
CA ALA A 418 7.43 1.18 -0.74
C ALA A 418 6.13 0.67 -1.38
N TYR A 419 6.18 0.01 -2.55
CA TYR A 419 5.00 -0.66 -3.12
C TYR A 419 4.48 -1.78 -2.20
N TYR A 420 5.36 -2.59 -1.60
CA TYR A 420 4.93 -3.57 -0.60
C TYR A 420 4.27 -2.92 0.61
N GLY A 421 4.81 -1.79 1.08
CA GLY A 421 4.26 -1.04 2.22
C GLY A 421 2.88 -0.44 1.93
N LEU A 422 2.66 0.03 0.70
CA LEU A 422 1.35 0.47 0.24
C LEU A 422 0.34 -0.67 0.33
N VAL A 423 0.65 -1.83 -0.25
CA VAL A 423 -0.23 -3.01 -0.19
C VAL A 423 -0.44 -3.48 1.24
N LEU A 424 0.62 -3.53 2.05
CA LEU A 424 0.54 -3.89 3.47
C LEU A 424 -0.46 -3.02 4.21
N LYS A 425 -0.40 -1.70 4.04
CA LYS A 425 -1.35 -0.77 4.68
C LYS A 425 -2.78 -1.06 4.23
N ARG A 426 -3.02 -1.26 2.93
CA ARG A 426 -4.35 -1.57 2.38
C ARG A 426 -4.93 -2.86 2.95
N ILE A 427 -4.16 -3.95 2.97
CA ILE A 427 -4.69 -5.27 3.38
C ILE A 427 -4.77 -5.43 4.90
N LEU A 428 -3.76 -4.95 5.63
CA LEU A 428 -3.62 -5.22 7.06
C LEU A 428 -4.32 -4.18 7.93
N ILE A 429 -4.20 -2.90 7.56
CA ILE A 429 -4.74 -1.78 8.32
C ILE A 429 -6.14 -1.42 7.82
N ASP A 430 -6.29 -1.16 6.52
CA ASP A 430 -7.58 -0.75 5.95
C ASP A 430 -8.56 -1.91 5.75
N ARG A 431 -8.07 -3.16 5.85
CA ARG A 431 -8.83 -4.39 5.55
C ARG A 431 -9.46 -4.36 4.14
N ALA A 432 -8.78 -3.70 3.21
CA ALA A 432 -9.18 -3.60 1.82
C ALA A 432 -8.65 -4.77 0.99
N THR A 433 -9.41 -5.16 -0.03
CA THR A 433 -8.91 -6.07 -1.06
C THR A 433 -7.96 -5.33 -1.98
N TRP A 434 -6.79 -5.91 -2.22
CA TRP A 434 -5.84 -5.41 -3.20
C TRP A 434 -6.03 -6.11 -4.54
N LYS A 435 -6.03 -5.34 -5.64
CA LYS A 435 -5.95 -5.86 -7.00
C LYS A 435 -5.04 -4.97 -7.84
N PRO A 436 -4.11 -5.53 -8.62
CA PRO A 436 -3.23 -4.74 -9.47
C PRO A 436 -3.99 -4.12 -10.64
N LEU A 437 -3.36 -3.19 -11.36
CA LEU A 437 -3.84 -2.76 -12.67
C LEU A 437 -3.65 -3.90 -13.69
N GLU A 438 -4.74 -4.47 -14.19
CA GLU A 438 -4.75 -5.63 -15.07
C GLU A 438 -6.02 -5.67 -15.96
N PRO A 439 -6.01 -6.39 -17.10
CA PRO A 439 -7.22 -6.55 -17.91
C PRO A 439 -8.27 -7.43 -17.21
N LEU A 440 -9.53 -7.01 -17.26
CA LEU A 440 -10.70 -7.73 -16.73
C LEU A 440 -11.51 -8.43 -17.82
N SER A 441 -11.60 -7.81 -18.99
CA SER A 441 -12.35 -8.36 -20.11
C SER A 441 -11.77 -7.86 -21.43
N TRP A 442 -11.89 -8.67 -22.47
CA TRP A 442 -11.37 -8.34 -23.78
C TRP A 442 -12.26 -8.91 -24.87
N GLN A 443 -12.29 -8.22 -26.01
CA GLN A 443 -13.05 -8.61 -27.18
C GLN A 443 -12.25 -8.30 -28.44
N ARG A 444 -12.51 -9.06 -29.50
CA ARG A 444 -12.02 -8.79 -30.85
C ARG A 444 -13.19 -8.52 -31.79
N ASP A 445 -13.03 -7.54 -32.67
CA ASP A 445 -13.94 -7.27 -33.78
C ASP A 445 -13.13 -6.82 -35.01
N GLY A 446 -13.16 -7.61 -36.08
CA GLY A 446 -12.39 -7.34 -37.28
C GLY A 446 -10.89 -7.14 -36.99
N THR A 447 -10.41 -5.91 -37.15
CA THR A 447 -9.02 -5.50 -36.92
C THR A 447 -8.75 -4.99 -35.49
N THR A 448 -9.77 -4.92 -34.64
CA THR A 448 -9.72 -4.21 -33.37
C THR A 448 -9.80 -5.18 -32.20
N ALA A 449 -8.92 -5.00 -31.21
CA ALA A 449 -9.02 -5.61 -29.90
C ALA A 449 -9.29 -4.52 -28.86
N THR A 450 -10.32 -4.71 -28.03
CA THR A 450 -10.69 -3.79 -26.96
C THR A 450 -10.49 -4.49 -25.63
N LEU A 451 -9.70 -3.91 -24.73
CA LEU A 451 -9.43 -4.42 -23.39
C LEU A 451 -9.97 -3.43 -22.36
N ARG A 452 -10.75 -3.93 -21.39
CA ARG A 452 -11.15 -3.18 -20.20
C ARG A 452 -10.35 -3.64 -19.00
N PHE A 453 -9.96 -2.70 -18.15
CA PHE A 453 -9.01 -2.92 -17.06
C PHE A 453 -9.66 -2.73 -15.69
N ASN A 454 -9.11 -3.42 -14.69
CA ASN A 454 -9.27 -3.04 -13.30
C ASN A 454 -8.42 -1.80 -13.05
N VAL A 455 -9.05 -0.66 -12.78
CA VAL A 455 -8.34 0.61 -12.59
C VAL A 455 -8.64 1.17 -11.19
N PRO A 456 -7.85 0.78 -10.17
CA PRO A 456 -8.07 1.22 -8.79
C PRO A 456 -8.11 2.73 -8.62
N ALA A 457 -7.25 3.47 -9.34
CA ALA A 457 -7.23 4.93 -9.33
C ALA A 457 -7.40 5.49 -10.76
N PRO A 458 -8.63 5.61 -11.29
CA PRO A 458 -8.85 6.08 -12.65
C PRO A 458 -8.43 7.55 -12.83
N PRO A 459 -8.14 7.98 -14.07
CA PRO A 459 -8.14 7.18 -15.31
C PRO A 459 -6.80 6.49 -15.60
N LEU A 460 -6.81 5.58 -16.58
CA LEU A 460 -5.62 5.10 -17.27
C LEU A 460 -4.82 6.25 -17.88
N LYS A 461 -3.49 6.13 -17.86
CA LYS A 461 -2.57 7.09 -18.47
C LYS A 461 -1.38 6.35 -19.10
N TRP A 462 -0.91 6.88 -20.23
CA TRP A 462 0.40 6.54 -20.76
C TRP A 462 1.48 7.29 -20.01
N ASP A 463 2.51 6.58 -19.57
CA ASP A 463 3.69 7.18 -18.95
C ASP A 463 4.97 6.68 -19.62
N THR A 464 5.61 7.61 -20.33
CA THR A 464 6.89 7.39 -21.01
C THR A 464 8.06 8.11 -20.32
N THR A 465 7.81 8.67 -19.13
CA THR A 465 8.77 9.49 -18.38
C THR A 465 9.48 8.68 -17.31
N GLN A 466 8.74 7.97 -16.46
CA GLN A 466 9.31 7.08 -15.44
C GLN A 466 9.81 5.77 -16.06
N VAL A 467 9.06 5.25 -17.03
CA VAL A 467 9.44 4.10 -17.86
C VAL A 467 9.60 4.59 -19.28
N ALA A 468 10.76 4.36 -19.90
CA ALA A 468 11.00 4.83 -21.27
C ALA A 468 9.97 4.23 -22.22
N GLY A 469 9.52 5.01 -23.21
CA GLY A 469 8.56 4.54 -24.22
C GLY A 469 9.02 3.24 -24.89
N ASN A 470 8.11 2.28 -25.03
CA ASN A 470 8.32 1.02 -25.73
C ASN A 470 7.43 0.96 -26.99
N SER A 471 7.79 0.10 -27.95
CA SER A 471 6.95 -0.12 -29.14
C SER A 471 5.54 -0.50 -28.72
N ASP A 472 4.54 0.14 -29.33
CA ASP A 472 3.12 -0.07 -29.06
C ASP A 472 2.77 0.00 -27.55
N TYR A 473 3.49 0.84 -26.79
CA TYR A 473 3.38 0.98 -25.33
C TYR A 473 3.58 -0.32 -24.53
N GLY A 474 4.23 -1.31 -25.15
CA GLY A 474 4.47 -2.64 -24.57
C GLY A 474 3.47 -3.72 -24.99
N PHE A 475 2.47 -3.39 -25.81
CA PHE A 475 1.52 -4.37 -26.35
C PHE A 475 2.09 -5.13 -27.55
N SER A 476 1.64 -6.36 -27.74
CA SER A 476 1.96 -7.18 -28.91
C SER A 476 0.80 -8.13 -29.21
N LEU A 477 0.49 -8.33 -30.49
CA LEU A 477 -0.49 -9.33 -30.93
C LEU A 477 0.25 -10.56 -31.45
N ARG A 478 0.06 -11.70 -30.78
CA ARG A 478 0.73 -12.97 -31.08
C ARG A 478 -0.27 -13.95 -31.67
N LEU A 479 -0.09 -14.30 -32.94
CA LEU A 479 -0.93 -15.28 -33.62
C LEU A 479 -0.76 -16.67 -33.01
N PRO A 480 -1.73 -17.59 -33.17
CA PRO A 480 -1.58 -19.01 -32.79
C PRO A 480 -0.35 -19.69 -33.40
N SER A 481 0.13 -19.20 -34.55
CA SER A 481 1.36 -19.67 -35.21
C SER A 481 2.65 -19.23 -34.50
N GLY A 482 2.58 -18.33 -33.52
CA GLY A 482 3.71 -17.69 -32.88
C GLY A 482 4.23 -16.43 -33.59
N ALA A 483 3.70 -16.08 -34.76
CA ALA A 483 4.08 -14.86 -35.47
C ALA A 483 3.46 -13.60 -34.83
N LEU A 484 4.13 -12.45 -34.97
CA LEU A 484 3.55 -11.15 -34.61
C LEU A 484 2.58 -10.69 -35.69
N LEU A 485 1.39 -10.25 -35.26
CA LEU A 485 0.47 -9.48 -36.09
C LEU A 485 0.79 -7.98 -35.88
N PRO A 486 1.21 -7.24 -36.92
CA PRO A 486 1.56 -5.83 -36.78
C PRO A 486 0.41 -4.98 -36.24
N ILE A 487 0.73 -4.15 -35.26
CA ILE A 487 -0.19 -3.15 -34.69
C ILE A 487 -0.11 -1.88 -35.54
N ARG A 488 -1.27 -1.29 -35.83
CA ARG A 488 -1.42 0.02 -36.49
C ARG A 488 -1.46 1.15 -35.46
N SER A 489 -2.17 0.96 -34.35
CA SER A 489 -2.29 1.95 -33.28
C SER A 489 -2.73 1.32 -31.96
N VAL A 490 -2.37 1.96 -30.85
CA VAL A 490 -2.87 1.68 -29.50
C VAL A 490 -3.33 2.98 -28.89
N ALA A 491 -4.54 3.01 -28.32
CA ALA A 491 -5.13 4.20 -27.72
C ALA A 491 -5.86 3.87 -26.41
N ILE A 492 -5.84 4.81 -25.45
CA ILE A 492 -6.75 4.78 -24.31
C ILE A 492 -8.05 5.45 -24.79
N THR A 493 -9.15 4.70 -24.83
CA THR A 493 -10.46 5.13 -25.36
C THR A 493 -11.47 5.46 -24.26
N GLY A 494 -11.15 5.10 -23.01
CA GLY A 494 -11.97 5.39 -21.83
C GLY A 494 -11.12 5.45 -20.55
N ALA A 495 -11.75 5.74 -19.41
CA ALA A 495 -11.04 5.78 -18.12
C ALA A 495 -10.45 4.42 -17.71
N ASP A 496 -10.97 3.33 -18.27
CA ASP A 496 -10.65 1.93 -17.99
C ASP A 496 -10.40 1.10 -19.27
N GLU A 497 -10.29 1.72 -20.45
CA GLU A 497 -10.32 1.01 -21.73
C GLU A 497 -9.11 1.35 -22.61
N VAL A 498 -8.52 0.31 -23.20
CA VAL A 498 -7.48 0.40 -24.24
C VAL A 498 -7.97 -0.30 -25.50
N GLU A 499 -7.85 0.38 -26.63
CA GLU A 499 -8.10 -0.15 -27.96
C GLU A 499 -6.77 -0.38 -28.70
N ILE A 500 -6.61 -1.57 -29.28
CA ILE A 500 -5.49 -1.96 -30.13
C ILE A 500 -6.03 -2.25 -31.53
N ILE A 501 -5.55 -1.52 -32.53
CA ILE A 501 -5.94 -1.76 -33.92
C ILE A 501 -4.78 -2.41 -34.67
N ALA A 502 -5.01 -3.59 -35.25
CA ALA A 502 -4.06 -4.32 -36.07
C ALA A 502 -4.05 -3.85 -37.54
N GLN A 503 -3.00 -4.22 -38.30
CA GLN A 503 -2.92 -3.94 -39.74
C GLN A 503 -3.82 -4.84 -40.60
N SER A 504 -4.24 -6.00 -40.08
CA SER A 504 -5.15 -6.93 -40.73
C SER A 504 -6.10 -7.55 -39.69
N PRO A 505 -7.20 -8.22 -40.11
CA PRO A 505 -8.13 -8.83 -39.17
C PRO A 505 -7.43 -9.74 -38.16
N ILE A 506 -7.84 -9.66 -36.89
CA ILE A 506 -7.29 -10.41 -35.76
C ILE A 506 -7.92 -11.81 -35.76
N PRO A 507 -7.15 -12.89 -36.04
CA PRO A 507 -7.66 -14.25 -35.98
C PRO A 507 -8.04 -14.67 -34.55
N ALA A 508 -9.01 -15.58 -34.42
CA ALA A 508 -9.35 -16.18 -33.13
C ALA A 508 -8.14 -16.93 -32.52
N GLY A 509 -8.00 -16.86 -31.20
CA GLY A 509 -6.86 -17.42 -30.48
C GLY A 509 -5.60 -16.57 -30.57
N THR A 510 -5.68 -15.34 -31.10
CA THR A 510 -4.57 -14.38 -31.03
C THR A 510 -4.40 -13.92 -29.58
N HIS A 511 -3.18 -13.94 -29.10
CA HIS A 511 -2.83 -13.49 -27.75
C HIS A 511 -2.46 -12.01 -27.75
N VAL A 512 -3.00 -11.25 -26.80
CA VAL A 512 -2.52 -9.91 -26.44
C VAL A 512 -1.50 -10.07 -25.31
N GLU A 513 -0.24 -9.81 -25.65
CA GLU A 513 0.88 -9.86 -24.72
C GLU A 513 1.24 -8.44 -24.29
N TYR A 514 1.41 -8.20 -23.00
CA TYR A 514 1.82 -6.89 -22.48
C TYR A 514 3.11 -6.98 -21.67
N ALA A 515 4.07 -6.11 -22.01
CA ALA A 515 5.38 -5.96 -21.36
C ALA A 515 6.35 -7.17 -21.53
N PHE A 516 6.19 -7.97 -22.59
CA PHE A 516 7.04 -9.14 -22.88
C PHE A 516 8.36 -8.78 -23.58
N ASN A 517 8.41 -7.60 -24.20
CA ASN A 517 9.43 -7.23 -25.19
C ASN A 517 10.18 -5.96 -24.79
N GLY A 518 11.47 -5.93 -25.13
CA GLY A 518 12.38 -4.81 -24.94
C GLY A 518 13.69 -5.07 -25.70
N ALA A 519 14.53 -4.04 -25.84
CA ALA A 519 15.83 -4.12 -26.51
C ALA A 519 16.94 -4.70 -25.59
N GLY A 520 16.78 -4.59 -24.28
CA GLY A 520 17.66 -5.12 -23.25
C GLY A 520 17.00 -6.24 -22.46
N VAL A 521 17.70 -6.70 -21.42
CA VAL A 521 17.30 -7.87 -20.63
C VAL A 521 16.38 -7.56 -19.44
N ALA A 522 16.44 -6.34 -18.90
CA ALA A 522 15.63 -5.90 -17.76
C ALA A 522 15.61 -4.37 -17.63
N GLY A 523 14.69 -3.88 -16.79
CA GLY A 523 14.65 -2.51 -16.30
C GLY A 523 13.94 -1.48 -17.20
N SER A 524 13.71 -0.31 -16.62
CA SER A 524 12.76 0.71 -17.12
C SER A 524 13.13 1.44 -18.41
N ARG A 525 14.35 1.26 -18.91
CA ARG A 525 14.83 1.92 -20.13
C ARG A 525 14.85 1.01 -21.33
N TYR A 526 15.39 -0.19 -21.17
CA TYR A 526 15.68 -1.09 -22.30
C TYR A 526 15.02 -2.45 -22.15
N GLY A 527 14.72 -2.92 -20.93
CA GLY A 527 14.15 -4.23 -20.69
C GLY A 527 12.71 -4.39 -21.19
N PRO A 528 12.18 -5.62 -21.06
CA PRO A 528 10.75 -5.89 -21.20
C PRO A 528 9.94 -4.97 -20.29
N ARG A 529 9.05 -4.17 -20.87
CA ARG A 529 8.29 -3.14 -20.13
C ARG A 529 7.03 -2.73 -20.88
N GLY A 530 6.11 -2.12 -20.16
CA GLY A 530 4.98 -1.41 -20.75
C GLY A 530 4.86 0.00 -20.16
N ASN A 531 3.99 0.81 -20.76
CA ASN A 531 3.83 2.23 -20.42
C ASN A 531 2.46 2.58 -19.84
N LEU A 532 1.61 1.59 -19.55
CA LEU A 532 0.28 1.79 -18.99
C LEU A 532 0.32 1.82 -17.46
N ARG A 533 -0.28 2.85 -16.89
CA ARG A 533 -0.53 3.00 -15.45
C ARG A 533 -1.91 3.61 -15.20
N ASP A 534 -2.35 3.63 -13.94
CA ASP A 534 -3.46 4.47 -13.49
C ASP A 534 -2.96 5.76 -12.82
N SER A 535 -3.85 6.56 -12.22
CA SER A 535 -3.53 7.86 -11.61
C SER A 535 -3.14 7.82 -10.13
N GLN A 536 -2.87 6.66 -9.54
CA GLN A 536 -2.54 6.50 -8.11
C GLN A 536 -1.39 7.41 -7.65
N GLY A 537 -0.34 7.55 -8.47
CA GLY A 537 0.84 8.34 -8.14
C GLY A 537 0.62 9.85 -8.11
N ASP A 538 -0.55 10.32 -8.58
CA ASP A 538 -0.99 11.71 -8.39
C ASP A 538 -1.27 11.96 -6.89
N ALA A 539 -1.78 10.95 -6.19
CA ALA A 539 -2.13 11.02 -4.78
C ALA A 539 -1.09 10.44 -3.84
N ILE A 540 -0.53 9.30 -4.20
CA ILE A 540 0.34 8.51 -3.33
C ILE A 540 1.77 8.67 -3.78
N ARG A 541 2.62 9.17 -2.89
CA ARG A 541 4.04 9.33 -3.12
C ARG A 541 4.81 8.71 -1.97
N PHE A 542 5.87 7.97 -2.27
CA PHE A 542 6.85 7.59 -1.26
C PHE A 542 7.86 8.72 -1.12
N ASN A 543 7.98 9.25 0.09
CA ASN A 543 9.00 10.23 0.41
C ASN A 543 9.97 9.55 1.38
N ASP A 544 11.25 9.53 1.05
CA ASP A 544 12.33 8.96 1.88
C ASP A 544 13.21 10.04 2.53
N GLY A 545 12.88 11.32 2.33
CA GLY A 545 13.61 12.48 2.84
C GLY A 545 14.67 13.00 1.86
N ARG A 546 14.90 12.28 0.76
CA ARG A 546 15.83 12.63 -0.32
C ARG A 546 15.10 12.91 -1.62
N GLU A 547 14.05 12.14 -1.89
CA GLU A 547 13.25 12.19 -3.09
C GLU A 547 11.79 11.88 -2.77
N SER A 548 10.87 12.45 -3.56
CA SER A 548 9.47 12.08 -3.54
C SER A 548 9.13 11.35 -4.84
N MET A 549 9.04 10.03 -4.77
CA MET A 549 8.66 9.18 -5.88
C MET A 549 7.14 9.01 -5.92
N ARG A 550 6.55 9.11 -7.11
CA ARG A 550 5.16 8.71 -7.36
C ARG A 550 5.01 7.19 -7.30
N LEU A 551 4.08 6.70 -6.49
CA LEU A 551 3.68 5.28 -6.50
C LEU A 551 2.50 5.11 -7.45
N ASP A 552 2.77 5.24 -8.74
CA ASP A 552 1.80 4.94 -9.79
C ASP A 552 1.48 3.44 -9.82
N ASN A 553 0.21 3.06 -10.04
CA ASN A 553 -0.14 1.66 -10.20
C ASN A 553 0.11 1.26 -11.66
N TRP A 554 1.20 0.54 -11.90
CA TRP A 554 1.62 0.11 -13.23
C TRP A 554 0.92 -1.18 -13.65
N CYS A 555 0.55 -1.26 -14.92
CA CYS A 555 -0.11 -2.46 -15.44
C CYS A 555 0.82 -3.67 -15.34
N VAL A 556 0.32 -4.77 -14.81
CA VAL A 556 1.09 -6.02 -14.70
C VAL A 556 1.36 -6.60 -16.09
N ILE A 557 2.42 -7.40 -16.19
CA ILE A 557 2.70 -8.27 -17.33
C ILE A 557 1.56 -9.29 -17.43
N PHE A 558 0.92 -9.40 -18.60
CA PHE A 558 -0.19 -10.34 -18.82
C PHE A 558 -0.16 -10.94 -20.23
N ASP A 559 -0.90 -12.02 -20.39
CA ASP A 559 -1.19 -12.69 -21.65
C ASP A 559 -2.68 -13.12 -21.66
N VAL A 560 -3.44 -12.63 -22.64
CA VAL A 560 -4.88 -12.93 -22.78
C VAL A 560 -5.19 -13.34 -24.22
N SER A 561 -6.03 -14.37 -24.38
CA SER A 561 -6.42 -14.90 -25.70
C SER A 561 -7.74 -14.29 -26.20
N LEU A 562 -7.76 -13.79 -27.44
CA LEU A 562 -8.89 -13.10 -28.09
C LEU A 562 -9.82 -14.01 -28.94
#